data_AF-A0A4V1XXN7-F1
#
_entry.id   AF-A0A4V1XXN7-F1
#
_cell.length_a   1.000
_cell.length_b   1.000
_cell.length_c   1.000
_cell.angle_alpha   90.00
_cell.angle_beta   90.00
_cell.angle_gamma   90.00
#
_symmetry.space_group_name_H-M   'P 1'
#
loop_
_entity.id
_entity.type
_entity.pdbx_description
1 polymer ?
#
loop_
_entity_poly.entity_id
_entity_poly.type
_entity_poly.pdbx_seq_one_letter_code
_entity_poly.pdbx_strand_id
1 'polypeptide(L)'
;MAVSRKTRRRQRRKLVATAATLAVLDRHSQYRIKVYTDNQTGPKYVFAMLCSADDRFRRIMRMKKNTYHALRRWLLVNTALRASRISVDEKLMIFFHIVAQGSSVRVVADRFMRSNYAVHHAFHEVLDAPMVLARVIIKPIDDRPHPKIVNNGKFFPWFGNVVGALDGTHFRVRIEGNGL
;
A
#
# COMPACT_ATOMS: atom_id res chain seq x y z
N MET A 1 19.08 22.59 -61.49
CA MET A 1 19.83 21.92 -60.39
C MET A 1 19.37 22.25 -58.95
N ALA A 2 18.35 23.10 -58.72
CA ALA A 2 17.94 23.52 -57.37
C ALA A 2 16.94 22.59 -56.66
N VAL A 3 16.18 21.78 -57.41
CA VAL A 3 15.12 20.91 -56.88
C VAL A 3 15.68 19.76 -56.04
N SER A 4 16.74 19.08 -56.52
CA SER A 4 17.41 17.97 -55.83
C SER A 4 18.00 18.34 -54.46
N ARG A 5 18.47 19.59 -54.29
CA ARG A 5 18.98 20.11 -53.01
C ARG A 5 17.86 20.33 -51.99
N LYS A 6 16.67 20.77 -52.42
CA LYS A 6 15.49 20.95 -51.55
C LYS A 6 14.95 19.61 -51.04
N THR A 7 14.89 18.59 -51.89
CA THR A 7 14.47 17.22 -51.51
C THR A 7 15.46 16.59 -50.53
N ARG A 8 16.77 16.67 -50.79
CA ARG A 8 17.80 16.20 -49.84
C ARG A 8 17.75 16.89 -48.48
N ARG A 9 17.46 18.21 -48.44
CA ARG A 9 17.27 18.95 -47.18
C ARG A 9 16.04 18.48 -46.41
N ARG A 10 14.91 18.22 -47.09
CA ARG A 10 13.70 17.67 -46.46
C ARG A 10 13.94 16.26 -45.92
N GLN A 11 14.67 15.42 -46.65
CA GLN A 11 14.98 14.04 -46.26
C GLN A 11 15.94 14.00 -45.05
N ARG A 12 16.95 14.87 -45.00
CA ARG A 12 17.81 15.06 -43.82
C ARG A 12 17.04 15.53 -42.60
N ARG A 13 16.10 16.48 -42.75
CA ARG A 13 15.25 16.94 -41.64
C ARG A 13 14.36 15.83 -41.08
N LYS A 14 13.77 14.99 -41.96
CA LYS A 14 13.00 13.80 -41.55
C LYS A 14 13.87 12.76 -40.82
N LEU A 15 15.11 12.54 -41.28
CA LEU A 15 16.06 11.62 -40.64
C LEU A 15 16.46 12.10 -39.24
N VAL A 16 16.71 13.40 -39.07
CA VAL A 16 17.05 13.98 -37.76
C VAL A 16 15.85 13.91 -36.80
N ALA A 17 14.63 14.17 -37.29
CA ALA A 17 13.42 14.07 -36.46
C ALA A 17 13.12 12.62 -36.02
N THR A 18 13.37 11.65 -36.89
CA THR A 18 13.23 10.21 -36.57
C THR A 18 14.31 9.73 -35.60
N ALA A 19 15.57 10.17 -35.77
CA ALA A 19 16.63 9.90 -34.80
C ALA A 19 16.34 10.54 -33.43
N ALA A 20 15.80 11.76 -33.39
CA ALA A 20 15.43 12.44 -32.15
C ALA A 20 14.29 11.73 -31.41
N THR A 21 13.25 11.30 -32.13
CA THR A 21 12.14 10.54 -31.54
C THR A 21 12.60 9.17 -31.04
N LEU A 22 13.45 8.47 -31.80
CA LEU A 22 14.08 7.24 -31.33
C LEU A 22 14.96 7.47 -30.09
N ALA A 23 15.74 8.55 -30.02
CA ALA A 23 16.56 8.87 -28.86
C ALA A 23 15.72 9.24 -27.61
N VAL A 24 14.58 9.91 -27.80
CA VAL A 24 13.63 10.19 -26.70
C VAL A 24 12.99 8.91 -26.18
N LEU A 25 12.57 8.02 -27.09
CA LEU A 25 12.01 6.71 -26.72
C LEU A 25 13.05 5.81 -26.06
N ASP A 26 14.28 5.78 -26.58
CA ASP A 26 15.41 5.04 -26.01
C ASP A 26 15.74 5.56 -24.61
N ARG A 27 15.88 6.88 -24.43
CA ARG A 27 16.06 7.49 -23.10
C ARG A 27 14.92 7.11 -22.16
N HIS A 28 13.66 7.17 -22.61
CA HIS A 28 12.50 6.82 -21.79
C HIS A 28 12.43 5.31 -21.46
N SER A 29 12.93 4.45 -22.36
CA SER A 29 13.06 3.01 -22.15
C SER A 29 14.20 2.68 -21.20
N GLN A 30 15.34 3.37 -21.30
CA GLN A 30 16.51 3.18 -20.44
C GLN A 30 16.21 3.58 -18.99
N TYR A 31 15.43 4.64 -18.76
CA TYR A 31 14.91 4.98 -17.43
C TYR A 31 13.92 3.94 -16.88
N ARG A 32 13.18 3.23 -17.75
CA ARG A 32 12.29 2.14 -17.31
C ARG A 32 13.01 0.81 -17.06
N ILE A 33 14.12 0.53 -17.76
CA ILE A 33 14.69 -0.82 -17.87
C ILE A 33 15.94 -1.05 -16.99
N LYS A 34 16.62 -0.02 -16.45
CA LYS A 34 17.91 -0.23 -15.74
C LYS A 34 17.91 -0.24 -14.20
N VAL A 35 16.82 0.10 -13.50
CA VAL A 35 16.85 0.19 -12.02
C VAL A 35 16.56 -1.15 -11.32
N TYR A 36 15.86 -2.07 -11.99
CA TYR A 36 15.37 -3.31 -11.38
C TYR A 36 15.82 -4.53 -12.19
N THR A 37 17.13 -4.75 -12.27
CA THR A 37 17.72 -5.87 -13.04
C THR A 37 17.97 -7.12 -12.21
N ASP A 38 17.87 -7.08 -10.87
CA ASP A 38 17.80 -8.28 -10.02
C ASP A 38 16.34 -8.53 -9.57
N ASN A 39 15.62 -9.33 -10.37
CA ASN A 39 14.26 -9.79 -10.09
C ASN A 39 14.12 -10.65 -8.80
N GLN A 40 15.19 -10.84 -8.02
CA GLN A 40 15.16 -11.74 -6.85
C GLN A 40 15.27 -11.05 -5.49
N THR A 41 15.46 -9.72 -5.41
CA THR A 41 15.61 -9.07 -4.09
C THR A 41 14.34 -9.16 -3.23
N GLY A 42 13.15 -8.97 -3.83
CA GLY A 42 11.87 -9.12 -3.13
C GLY A 42 11.70 -10.50 -2.48
N PRO A 43 11.75 -11.61 -3.24
CA PRO A 43 11.68 -12.96 -2.68
C PRO A 43 12.77 -13.28 -1.65
N LYS A 44 14.02 -12.85 -1.89
CA LYS A 44 15.13 -13.02 -0.93
C LYS A 44 14.84 -12.27 0.38
N TYR A 45 14.34 -11.03 0.31
CA TYR A 45 13.98 -10.26 1.50
C TYR A 45 12.83 -10.91 2.27
N VAL A 46 11.81 -11.42 1.57
CA VAL A 46 10.71 -12.17 2.19
C VAL A 46 11.24 -13.39 2.92
N PHE A 47 12.05 -14.21 2.25
CA PHE A 47 12.67 -15.38 2.86
C PHE A 47 13.50 -15.00 4.10
N ALA A 48 14.37 -14.00 3.98
CA ALA A 48 15.18 -13.50 5.09
C ALA A 48 14.33 -12.98 6.26
N MET A 49 13.19 -12.34 6.01
CA MET A 49 12.27 -11.92 7.06
C MET A 49 11.61 -13.12 7.75
N LEU A 50 11.07 -14.07 7.00
CA LEU A 50 10.39 -15.25 7.56
C LEU A 50 11.35 -16.11 8.39
N CYS A 51 12.59 -16.28 7.93
CA CYS A 51 13.63 -17.04 8.62
C CYS A 51 14.32 -16.26 9.76
N SER A 52 14.23 -14.93 9.81
CA SER A 52 14.90 -14.15 10.86
C SER A 52 14.32 -14.35 12.25
N ALA A 53 15.03 -13.96 13.31
CA ALA A 53 14.50 -14.04 14.69
C ALA A 53 13.14 -13.32 14.86
N ASP A 54 12.29 -13.85 15.73
CA ASP A 54 10.93 -13.35 15.96
C ASP A 54 10.89 -11.88 16.39
N ASP A 55 11.86 -11.43 17.17
CA ASP A 55 11.97 -10.02 17.57
C ASP A 55 12.27 -9.09 16.39
N ARG A 56 13.11 -9.52 15.45
CA ARG A 56 13.36 -8.75 14.23
C ARG A 56 12.10 -8.65 13.40
N PHE A 57 11.39 -9.77 13.23
CA PHE A 57 10.13 -9.78 12.50
C PHE A 57 9.09 -8.87 13.14
N ARG A 58 8.89 -8.99 14.46
CA ARG A 58 7.95 -8.16 15.22
C ARG A 58 8.28 -6.67 15.15
N ARG A 59 9.57 -6.31 15.20
CA ARG A 59 10.00 -4.91 15.11
C ARG A 59 9.67 -4.28 13.75
N ILE A 60 9.87 -5.02 12.66
CA ILE A 60 9.66 -4.54 11.29
C ILE A 60 8.19 -4.65 10.85
N MET A 61 7.52 -5.76 11.15
CA MET A 61 6.14 -6.01 10.70
C MET A 61 5.08 -5.54 11.71
N ARG A 62 5.50 -5.09 12.91
CA ARG A 62 4.62 -4.76 14.06
C ARG A 62 3.65 -5.87 14.44
N MET A 63 4.01 -7.12 14.13
CA MET A 63 3.16 -8.29 14.32
C MET A 63 4.01 -9.51 14.64
N LYS A 64 3.50 -10.43 15.46
CA LYS A 64 4.14 -11.74 15.70
C LYS A 64 4.08 -12.60 14.43
N LYS A 65 5.09 -13.42 14.16
CA LYS A 65 5.10 -14.31 12.99
C LYS A 65 3.90 -15.26 12.93
N ASN A 66 3.52 -15.86 14.06
CA ASN A 66 2.36 -16.75 14.11
C ASN A 66 1.08 -16.03 13.70
N THR A 67 0.91 -14.78 14.14
CA THR A 67 -0.22 -13.93 13.73
C THR A 67 -0.14 -13.59 12.25
N TYR A 68 1.05 -13.31 11.71
CA TYR A 68 1.24 -13.10 10.27
C TYR A 68 0.82 -14.33 9.44
N HIS A 69 1.25 -15.54 9.84
CA HIS A 69 0.86 -16.77 9.15
C HIS A 69 -0.64 -17.07 9.28
N ALA A 70 -1.25 -16.79 10.44
CA ALA A 70 -2.69 -16.91 10.62
C ALA A 70 -3.45 -15.94 9.71
N LEU A 71 -3.03 -14.67 9.67
CA LEU A 71 -3.60 -13.65 8.80
C LEU A 71 -3.46 -14.03 7.33
N ARG A 72 -2.26 -14.41 6.87
CA ARG A 72 -2.01 -14.86 5.50
C ARG A 72 -2.96 -15.98 5.09
N ARG A 73 -3.09 -17.02 5.94
CA ARG A 73 -4.01 -18.14 5.68
C ARG A 73 -5.44 -17.65 5.58
N TRP A 74 -5.88 -16.81 6.52
CA TRP A 74 -7.22 -16.26 6.51
C TRP A 74 -7.50 -15.44 5.24
N LEU A 75 -6.59 -14.57 4.83
CA LEU A 75 -6.76 -13.73 3.63
C LEU A 75 -6.84 -14.56 2.36
N LEU A 76 -6.01 -15.61 2.23
CA LEU A 76 -6.06 -16.52 1.08
C LEU A 76 -7.40 -17.25 0.95
N VAL A 77 -8.01 -17.61 2.08
CA VAL A 77 -9.29 -18.33 2.10
C VAL A 77 -10.49 -17.39 1.90
N ASN A 78 -10.46 -16.20 2.51
CA ASN A 78 -11.64 -15.34 2.63
C ASN A 78 -11.65 -14.13 1.69
N THR A 79 -10.62 -13.95 0.86
CA THR A 79 -10.52 -12.78 -0.04
C THR A 79 -10.04 -13.17 -1.43
N ALA A 80 -10.09 -12.21 -2.36
CA ALA A 80 -9.58 -12.36 -3.73
C ALA A 80 -8.04 -12.23 -3.84
N LEU A 81 -7.31 -12.07 -2.73
CA LEU A 81 -5.87 -11.91 -2.74
C LEU A 81 -5.20 -13.18 -3.29
N ARG A 82 -4.47 -13.04 -4.40
CA ARG A 82 -3.75 -14.14 -5.07
C ARG A 82 -2.33 -13.73 -5.45
N ALA A 83 -1.48 -14.73 -5.69
CA ALA A 83 -0.16 -14.48 -6.27
C ALA A 83 -0.31 -14.00 -7.71
N SER A 84 0.59 -13.12 -8.14
CA SER A 84 0.72 -12.71 -9.54
C SER A 84 2.21 -12.68 -9.91
N ARG A 85 2.72 -11.58 -10.47
CA ARG A 85 4.17 -11.37 -10.62
C ARG A 85 4.89 -11.14 -9.28
N ILE A 86 4.11 -10.90 -8.22
CA ILE A 86 4.54 -10.70 -6.85
C ILE A 86 3.84 -11.77 -6.00
N SER A 87 4.59 -12.44 -5.13
CA SER A 87 4.02 -13.46 -4.24
C SER A 87 3.11 -12.81 -3.19
N VAL A 88 2.17 -13.57 -2.64
CA VAL A 88 1.28 -13.04 -1.58
C VAL A 88 2.09 -12.59 -0.36
N ASP A 89 3.13 -13.34 0.01
CA ASP A 89 4.01 -12.98 1.12
C ASP A 89 4.74 -11.65 0.86
N GLU A 90 5.22 -11.43 -0.36
CA GLU A 90 5.86 -10.17 -0.76
C GLU A 90 4.87 -9.00 -0.75
N LYS A 91 3.64 -9.18 -1.26
CA LYS A 91 2.58 -8.16 -1.19
C LYS A 91 2.25 -7.78 0.25
N LEU A 92 2.08 -8.78 1.12
CA LEU A 92 1.80 -8.57 2.55
C LEU A 92 2.95 -7.81 3.23
N MET A 93 4.19 -8.18 2.94
CA MET A 93 5.35 -7.50 3.52
C MET A 93 5.51 -6.07 3.01
N ILE A 94 5.23 -5.81 1.73
CA ILE A 94 5.14 -4.45 1.17
C ILE A 94 4.12 -3.62 1.97
N PHE A 95 2.91 -4.16 2.14
CA PHE A 95 1.85 -3.50 2.88
C PHE A 95 2.27 -3.18 4.31
N PHE A 96 2.78 -4.16 5.06
CA PHE A 96 3.23 -3.96 6.43
C PHE A 96 4.41 -2.99 6.53
N HIS A 97 5.34 -2.98 5.58
CA HIS A 97 6.43 -2.03 5.62
C HIS A 97 5.93 -0.58 5.51
N ILE A 98 4.91 -0.34 4.67
CA ILE A 98 4.31 0.98 4.50
C ILE A 98 3.53 1.38 5.76
N VAL A 99 2.56 0.57 6.20
CA VAL A 99 1.68 0.96 7.33
C VAL A 99 2.37 0.91 8.68
N ALA A 100 3.28 -0.06 8.88
CA ALA A 100 3.84 -0.35 10.19
C ALA A 100 5.12 0.44 10.48
N GLN A 101 5.79 0.94 9.44
CA GLN A 101 6.99 1.78 9.56
C GLN A 101 6.81 3.19 8.99
N GLY A 102 5.65 3.53 8.41
CA GLY A 102 5.46 4.82 7.74
C GLY A 102 6.37 5.01 6.52
N SER A 103 6.78 3.93 5.86
CA SER A 103 7.73 3.98 4.76
C SER A 103 7.08 4.54 3.48
N SER A 104 7.79 5.40 2.77
CA SER A 104 7.34 5.86 1.46
C SER A 104 7.39 4.74 0.42
N VAL A 105 6.51 4.81 -0.59
CA VAL A 105 6.49 3.86 -1.71
C VAL A 105 7.87 3.73 -2.37
N ARG A 106 8.65 4.81 -2.46
CA ARG A 106 10.00 4.80 -3.07
C ARG A 106 11.00 3.96 -2.26
N VAL A 107 10.97 4.08 -0.93
CA VAL A 107 11.83 3.30 -0.04
C VAL A 107 11.50 1.81 -0.12
N VAL A 108 10.21 1.49 -0.21
CA VAL A 108 9.76 0.10 -0.37
C VAL A 108 10.10 -0.45 -1.76
N ALA A 109 9.92 0.37 -2.80
CA ALA A 109 10.29 0.03 -4.17
C ALA A 109 11.78 -0.33 -4.30
N ASP A 110 12.66 0.48 -3.70
CA ASP A 110 14.08 0.19 -3.61
C ASP A 110 14.35 -1.11 -2.83
N ARG A 111 13.79 -1.24 -1.62
CA ARG A 111 14.00 -2.43 -0.77
C ARG A 111 13.63 -3.75 -1.44
N PHE A 112 12.48 -3.79 -2.11
CA PHE A 112 11.98 -5.00 -2.77
C PHE A 112 12.44 -5.12 -4.23
N MET A 113 13.19 -4.14 -4.73
CA MET A 113 13.55 -3.99 -6.15
C MET A 113 12.34 -4.14 -7.07
N ARG A 114 11.27 -3.41 -6.75
CA ARG A 114 10.03 -3.35 -7.53
C ARG A 114 9.78 -1.94 -7.98
N SER A 115 9.15 -1.76 -9.14
CA SER A 115 8.72 -0.43 -9.58
C SER A 115 7.71 0.17 -8.61
N ASN A 116 7.65 1.51 -8.52
CA ASN A 116 6.65 2.21 -7.70
C ASN A 116 5.21 1.76 -8.05
N TYR A 117 4.94 1.52 -9.34
CA TYR A 117 3.67 1.00 -9.81
C TYR A 117 3.36 -0.39 -9.21
N ALA A 118 4.33 -1.29 -9.21
CA ALA A 118 4.20 -2.62 -8.65
C ALA A 118 3.97 -2.59 -7.12
N VAL A 119 4.70 -1.73 -6.40
CA VAL A 119 4.50 -1.52 -4.95
C VAL A 119 3.12 -0.94 -4.66
N HIS A 120 2.70 0.08 -5.40
CA HIS A 120 1.39 0.71 -5.25
C HIS A 120 0.26 -0.31 -5.47
N HIS A 121 0.33 -1.12 -6.53
CA HIS A 121 -0.66 -2.17 -6.79
C HIS A 121 -0.67 -3.23 -5.69
N ALA A 122 0.50 -3.74 -5.29
CA ALA A 122 0.60 -4.72 -4.21
C ALA A 122 0.02 -4.21 -2.89
N PHE A 123 0.26 -2.93 -2.57
CA PHE A 123 -0.29 -2.28 -1.39
C PHE A 123 -1.81 -2.25 -1.41
N HIS A 124 -2.42 -1.80 -2.52
CA HIS A 124 -3.87 -1.67 -2.62
C HIS A 124 -4.58 -3.03 -2.69
N GLU A 125 -4.02 -4.01 -3.41
CA GLU A 125 -4.54 -5.38 -3.42
C GLU A 125 -4.58 -5.98 -2.01
N VAL A 126 -3.58 -5.67 -1.19
CA VAL A 126 -3.61 -6.08 0.22
C VAL A 126 -4.59 -5.21 0.98
N LEU A 127 -4.62 -3.88 0.84
CA LEU A 127 -5.49 -2.98 1.59
C LEU A 127 -7.00 -3.32 1.51
N ASP A 128 -7.45 -3.81 0.35
CA ASP A 128 -8.84 -4.22 0.16
C ASP A 128 -9.20 -5.46 1.04
N ALA A 129 -8.22 -6.31 1.32
CA ALA A 129 -8.42 -7.56 2.06
C ALA A 129 -8.70 -7.34 3.58
N PRO A 130 -7.97 -6.46 4.31
CA PRO A 130 -8.32 -6.02 5.64
C PRO A 130 -9.68 -5.36 5.78
N MET A 131 -10.24 -4.73 4.73
CA MET A 131 -11.62 -4.20 4.85
C MET A 131 -12.64 -5.33 5.06
N VAL A 132 -12.40 -6.49 4.44
CA VAL A 132 -13.19 -7.71 4.68
C VAL A 132 -12.92 -8.25 6.08
N LEU A 133 -11.65 -8.31 6.50
CA LEU A 133 -11.27 -8.78 7.83
C LEU A 133 -11.84 -7.90 8.95
N ALA A 134 -11.84 -6.58 8.77
CA ALA A 134 -12.34 -5.61 9.73
C ALA A 134 -13.82 -5.86 10.03
N ARG A 135 -14.64 -6.20 9.03
CA ARG A 135 -16.05 -6.59 9.25
C ARG A 135 -16.21 -7.85 10.08
N VAL A 136 -15.19 -8.71 10.12
CA VAL A 136 -15.20 -9.96 10.89
C VAL A 136 -14.66 -9.76 12.31
N ILE A 137 -13.57 -8.99 12.46
CA ILE A 137 -12.87 -8.78 13.73
C ILE A 137 -13.47 -7.60 14.52
N ILE A 138 -13.77 -6.49 13.86
CA ILE A 138 -14.30 -5.27 14.47
C ILE A 138 -15.82 -5.38 14.47
N LYS A 139 -16.33 -6.18 15.40
CA LYS A 139 -17.75 -6.30 15.69
C LYS A 139 -18.03 -5.85 17.12
N PRO A 140 -19.12 -5.12 17.37
CA PRO A 140 -19.55 -4.86 18.73
C PRO A 140 -19.87 -6.17 19.43
N ILE A 141 -19.49 -6.26 20.72
CA ILE A 141 -19.76 -7.42 21.57
C ILE A 141 -21.23 -7.44 22.01
N ASP A 142 -21.84 -6.26 22.17
CA ASP A 142 -23.23 -6.05 22.53
C ASP A 142 -23.81 -5.00 21.58
N ASP A 143 -25.06 -5.18 21.17
CA ASP A 143 -25.81 -4.24 20.32
C ASP A 143 -26.38 -3.06 21.13
N ARG A 144 -26.10 -3.02 22.44
CA ARG A 144 -26.54 -1.96 23.35
C ARG A 144 -25.41 -0.96 23.63
N PRO A 145 -25.76 0.32 23.88
CA PRO A 145 -24.79 1.30 24.35
C PRO A 145 -24.17 0.89 25.68
N HIS A 146 -22.91 1.23 25.87
CA HIS A 146 -22.19 0.93 27.11
C HIS A 146 -22.94 1.50 28.33
N PRO A 147 -23.00 0.79 29.49
CA PRO A 147 -23.75 1.26 30.68
C PRO A 147 -23.38 2.67 31.17
N LYS A 148 -22.12 3.09 30.97
CA LYS A 148 -21.66 4.47 31.25
C LYS A 148 -22.40 5.55 30.46
N ILE A 149 -22.91 5.23 29.27
CA ILE A 149 -23.72 6.13 28.44
C ILE A 149 -25.15 6.15 29.01
N VAL A 150 -25.74 4.97 29.17
CA VAL A 150 -27.14 4.81 29.61
C VAL A 150 -27.38 5.42 31.00
N ASN A 151 -26.44 5.24 31.93
CA ASN A 151 -26.58 5.70 33.32
C ASN A 151 -26.19 7.16 33.53
N ASN A 152 -25.86 7.92 32.49
CA ASN A 152 -25.42 9.31 32.61
C ASN A 152 -26.30 10.23 31.77
N GLY A 153 -27.10 11.07 32.43
CA GLY A 153 -27.98 12.04 31.75
C GLY A 153 -27.25 13.10 30.91
N LYS A 154 -25.93 13.25 31.05
CA LYS A 154 -25.12 14.06 30.13
C LYS A 154 -24.94 13.39 28.77
N PHE A 155 -24.96 12.06 28.73
CA PHE A 155 -24.69 11.27 27.53
C PHE A 155 -25.96 10.67 26.94
N PHE A 156 -26.89 10.21 27.76
CA PHE A 156 -28.20 9.74 27.31
C PHE A 156 -29.21 10.91 27.36
N PRO A 157 -30.01 11.15 26.31
CA PRO A 157 -30.24 10.29 25.13
C PRO A 157 -29.30 10.51 23.93
N TRP A 158 -28.42 11.52 23.95
CA TRP A 158 -27.63 11.93 22.78
C TRP A 158 -26.75 10.83 22.16
N PHE A 159 -26.24 9.91 22.97
CA PHE A 159 -25.44 8.76 22.54
C PHE A 159 -26.18 7.43 22.70
N GLY A 160 -27.51 7.44 22.81
CA GLY A 160 -28.35 6.26 23.06
C GLY A 160 -28.34 5.19 21.97
N ASN A 161 -27.82 5.49 20.79
CA ASN A 161 -27.66 4.53 19.68
C ASN A 161 -26.18 4.24 19.35
N VAL A 162 -25.23 4.67 20.20
CA VAL A 162 -23.81 4.43 19.96
C VAL A 162 -23.40 3.04 20.45
N VAL A 163 -23.13 2.17 19.48
CA VAL A 163 -22.72 0.79 19.67
C VAL A 163 -21.30 0.63 19.12
N GLY A 164 -20.40 0.00 19.88
CA GLY A 164 -19.05 -0.31 19.38
C GLY A 164 -18.03 0.84 19.44
N ALA A 165 -18.12 1.73 20.42
CA ALA A 165 -16.98 2.60 20.76
C ALA A 165 -15.78 1.73 21.15
N LEU A 166 -14.82 1.57 20.23
CA LEU A 166 -13.68 0.63 20.30
C LEU A 166 -12.88 0.70 21.61
N ASP A 167 -12.81 1.88 22.22
CA ASP A 167 -12.02 2.12 23.43
C ASP A 167 -12.75 2.98 24.49
N GLY A 168 -14.00 3.41 24.22
CA GLY A 168 -14.76 4.31 25.11
C GLY A 168 -14.09 5.67 25.39
N THR A 169 -13.06 6.03 24.63
CA THR A 169 -12.27 7.26 24.82
C THR A 169 -13.06 8.49 24.38
N HIS A 170 -13.21 9.46 25.30
CA HIS A 170 -13.92 10.72 25.04
C HIS A 170 -12.92 11.86 24.82
N PHE A 171 -13.02 12.54 23.68
CA PHE A 171 -12.23 13.74 23.40
C PHE A 171 -13.08 14.99 23.71
N ARG A 172 -12.59 15.82 24.63
CA ARG A 172 -13.24 17.11 24.93
C ARG A 172 -12.94 18.08 23.79
N VAL A 173 -13.96 18.41 23.01
CA VAL A 173 -13.89 19.45 21.97
C VAL A 173 -14.52 20.72 22.52
N ARG A 174 -13.81 21.85 22.40
CA ARG A 174 -14.36 23.18 22.63
C ARG A 174 -14.58 23.81 21.26
N ILE A 175 -15.83 24.14 20.95
CA ILE A 175 -16.16 24.92 19.76
C ILE A 175 -16.08 26.38 20.18
N GLU A 176 -15.23 27.17 19.52
CA GLU A 176 -15.26 28.62 19.69
C GLU A 176 -16.53 29.11 18.99
N GLY A 177 -17.45 29.68 19.77
CA GLY A 177 -18.64 30.29 19.21
C GLY A 177 -18.24 31.57 18.49
N ASN A 178 -18.53 31.68 17.19
CA ASN A 178 -18.69 33.00 16.59
C ASN A 178 -19.91 33.62 17.26
N GLY A 179 -19.68 34.61 18.11
CA GLY A 179 -20.74 35.36 18.79
C GLY A 179 -21.74 35.87 17.76
N LEU A 180 -22.99 35.45 17.91
CA LEU A 180 -24.16 36.15 17.38
C LEU A 180 -24.45 37.34 18.29
#